data_AF-A0A819ZBF8-F1
#
_entry.id   AF-A0A819ZBF8-F1
#
_cell.length_a   1.000
_cell.length_b   1.000
_cell.length_c   1.000
_cell.angle_alpha   90.00
_cell.angle_beta   90.00
_cell.angle_gamma   90.00
#
_symmetry.space_group_name_H-M   'P 1'
#
loop_
_entity.id
_entity.type
_entity.pdbx_description
1 polymer ?
#
loop_
_entity_poly.entity_id
_entity_poly.type
_entity_poly.pdbx_seq_one_letter_code
_entity_poly.pdbx_strand_id
1 'polypeptide(L)'
;MHRDTNQLAFPMLVDHGFTVLSNHHNTAMTNSEIQIRNLQETLTIKCENRHDYEQWMESLNLLQEKAFCFENKNDTRFHSFAQIRYNQLGYWFINGKSYMESIAKAILLAKEEIFITDWWLSPEIMLIRPNDDETMRLDNLLGKKADDGVRIYVMISKELSFVSSRNSSHTKQALINKSKTGNIKVIRHPNHNRINNTLLWSHNEKSLIIDQKIAFIGGIDLCFGRWDNEFHRLVDLDETTKQVGEESMDTNKRYFIGKDYVNIYEGQIDNVERFGEDFIDRKMLPRTPWHDEALVVFGEVARDAARHFIQRWNIHKVEKFANDSSY
;
A
#
# COMPACT_ATOMS: atom_id res chain seq x y z
N MET A 1 -5.11 -18.08 -13.76
CA MET A 1 -6.07 -17.86 -14.87
C MET A 1 -7.39 -18.50 -14.48
N HIS A 2 -8.50 -17.77 -14.46
CA HIS A 2 -9.81 -18.43 -14.33
C HIS A 2 -10.04 -19.23 -15.61
N ARG A 3 -10.12 -20.56 -15.49
CA ARG A 3 -10.20 -21.50 -16.63
C ARG A 3 -11.37 -21.22 -17.56
N ASP A 4 -12.42 -20.57 -17.06
CA ASP A 4 -13.67 -20.40 -17.80
C ASP A 4 -13.85 -18.98 -18.38
N THR A 5 -13.03 -18.00 -18.00
CA THR A 5 -13.24 -16.59 -18.38
C THR A 5 -12.09 -15.96 -19.14
N ASN A 6 -10.95 -16.65 -19.31
CA ASN A 6 -9.70 -16.07 -19.85
C ASN A 6 -9.26 -14.77 -19.14
N GLN A 7 -9.81 -14.46 -17.97
CA GLN A 7 -9.37 -13.34 -17.16
C GLN A 7 -8.08 -13.75 -16.42
N LEU A 8 -7.04 -12.95 -16.63
CA LEU A 8 -5.83 -12.97 -15.82
C LEU A 8 -6.26 -12.72 -14.37
N ALA A 9 -6.14 -13.75 -13.53
CA ALA A 9 -6.53 -13.66 -12.13
C ALA A 9 -5.61 -12.69 -11.35
N PHE A 10 -4.34 -12.57 -11.77
CA PHE A 10 -3.32 -11.67 -11.21
C PHE A 10 -2.04 -11.69 -12.09
N PRO A 11 -1.17 -10.67 -11.99
CA PRO A 11 0.11 -10.63 -12.71
C PRO A 11 1.11 -11.64 -12.12
N MET A 12 1.71 -12.46 -12.99
CA MET A 12 2.85 -13.32 -12.64
C MET A 12 4.15 -12.52 -12.80
N LEU A 13 4.94 -12.43 -11.73
CA LEU A 13 6.19 -11.68 -11.77
C LEU A 13 7.29 -12.47 -12.51
N VAL A 14 8.06 -11.77 -13.35
CA VAL A 14 9.37 -12.24 -13.82
C VAL A 14 10.36 -12.00 -12.69
N ASP A 15 10.67 -13.06 -11.93
CA ASP A 15 11.60 -13.05 -10.80
C ASP A 15 12.80 -13.98 -11.07
N HIS A 16 13.68 -14.18 -10.07
CA HIS A 16 14.88 -15.03 -10.23
C HIS A 16 14.58 -16.52 -10.47
N GLY A 17 13.36 -16.97 -10.18
CA GLY A 17 12.86 -18.30 -10.49
C GLY A 17 12.16 -18.40 -11.83
N PHE A 18 12.05 -17.28 -12.58
CA PHE A 18 11.33 -17.26 -13.85
C PHE A 18 11.97 -18.22 -14.87
N THR A 19 11.21 -19.21 -15.31
CA THR A 19 11.65 -20.21 -16.29
C THR A 19 10.49 -20.60 -17.20
N VAL A 20 10.82 -20.85 -18.47
CA VAL A 20 9.88 -21.33 -19.48
C VAL A 20 10.30 -22.75 -19.85
N LEU A 21 9.40 -23.71 -19.67
CA LEU A 21 9.62 -25.13 -19.92
C LEU A 21 8.65 -25.60 -21.00
N SER A 22 9.19 -26.25 -22.04
CA SER A 22 8.40 -26.89 -23.10
C SER A 22 8.29 -28.39 -22.86
N ASN A 23 7.07 -28.92 -22.75
CA ASN A 23 6.86 -30.37 -22.77
C ASN A 23 6.56 -30.83 -24.19
N HIS A 24 7.56 -31.43 -24.86
CA HIS A 24 7.34 -32.14 -26.11
C HIS A 24 6.85 -33.56 -25.81
N HIS A 25 5.54 -33.79 -25.87
CA HIS A 25 5.03 -35.14 -26.05
C HIS A 25 5.11 -35.51 -27.54
N ASN A 26 5.84 -36.60 -27.83
CA ASN A 26 6.21 -37.05 -29.16
C ASN A 26 5.07 -37.03 -30.21
N THR A 27 5.41 -36.50 -31.38
CA THR A 27 4.91 -36.85 -32.74
C THR A 27 3.46 -36.61 -33.16
N ALA A 28 2.54 -36.17 -32.29
CA ALA A 28 1.20 -35.72 -32.72
C ALA A 28 0.90 -34.33 -32.13
N MET A 29 1.05 -33.28 -32.95
CA MET A 29 1.06 -31.86 -32.57
C MET A 29 -0.32 -31.26 -32.21
N THR A 30 -1.17 -31.99 -31.49
CA THR A 30 -2.56 -31.55 -31.24
C THR A 30 -2.82 -31.06 -29.82
N ASN A 31 -1.82 -30.94 -28.94
CA ASN A 31 -1.95 -30.37 -27.59
C ASN A 31 -0.57 -30.00 -27.00
N SER A 32 0.07 -28.94 -27.48
CA SER A 32 1.34 -28.47 -26.90
C SER A 32 1.09 -27.62 -25.64
N GLU A 33 1.81 -27.93 -24.57
CA GLU A 33 1.73 -27.18 -23.31
C GLU A 33 3.04 -26.45 -23.03
N ILE A 34 2.94 -25.17 -22.64
CA ILE A 34 4.05 -24.36 -22.17
C ILE A 34 3.88 -24.18 -20.67
N GLN A 35 4.90 -24.53 -19.89
CA GLN A 35 4.90 -24.27 -18.45
C GLN A 35 5.79 -23.08 -18.15
N ILE A 36 5.21 -22.06 -17.53
CA ILE A 36 5.93 -20.90 -17.00
C ILE A 36 6.00 -21.08 -15.49
N ARG A 37 7.18 -20.92 -14.89
CA ARG A 37 7.36 -21.01 -13.44
C ARG A 37 8.05 -19.76 -12.94
N ASN A 38 7.75 -19.34 -11.72
CA ASN A 38 8.51 -18.34 -10.96
C ASN A 38 8.71 -18.84 -9.51
N LEU A 39 9.18 -18.00 -8.58
CA LEU A 39 9.39 -18.42 -7.19
C LEU A 39 8.09 -18.78 -6.43
N GLN A 40 6.94 -18.42 -6.97
CA GLN A 40 5.65 -18.50 -6.28
C GLN A 40 4.75 -19.59 -6.87
N GLU A 41 4.72 -19.72 -8.18
CA GLU A 41 3.76 -20.58 -8.87
C GLU A 41 4.27 -21.14 -10.20
N THR A 42 3.51 -22.11 -10.71
CA THR A 42 3.65 -22.66 -12.06
C THR A 42 2.34 -22.44 -12.80
N LEU A 43 2.40 -21.75 -13.93
CA LEU A 43 1.32 -21.56 -14.88
C LEU A 43 1.51 -22.50 -16.07
N THR A 44 0.47 -23.21 -16.47
CA THR A 44 0.45 -24.00 -17.72
C THR A 44 -0.42 -23.30 -18.75
N ILE A 45 0.18 -22.92 -19.86
CA ILE A 45 -0.51 -22.43 -21.05
C ILE A 45 -0.75 -23.62 -21.99
N LYS A 46 -2.00 -23.82 -22.37
CA LYS A 46 -2.38 -24.81 -23.38
C LYS A 46 -2.47 -24.09 -24.72
N CYS A 47 -1.71 -24.56 -25.70
CA CYS A 47 -1.69 -23.95 -27.02
C CYS A 47 -2.70 -24.67 -27.92
N GLU A 48 -3.48 -23.92 -28.69
CA GLU A 48 -4.52 -24.49 -29.55
C GLU A 48 -3.94 -25.24 -30.75
N ASN A 49 -2.81 -24.76 -31.26
CA ASN A 49 -2.13 -25.30 -32.41
C ASN A 49 -0.63 -24.96 -32.39
N ARG A 50 0.10 -25.43 -33.41
CA ARG A 50 1.54 -25.18 -33.57
C ARG A 50 1.90 -23.70 -33.59
N HIS A 51 1.15 -22.91 -34.35
CA HIS A 51 1.48 -21.52 -34.59
C HIS A 51 1.31 -20.70 -33.30
N ASP A 52 0.23 -20.95 -32.56
CA ASP A 52 0.00 -20.37 -31.23
C ASP A 52 1.15 -20.70 -30.26
N TYR A 53 1.58 -21.97 -30.21
CA TYR A 53 2.74 -22.36 -29.42
C TYR A 53 4.03 -21.61 -29.80
N GLU A 54 4.33 -21.50 -31.11
CA GLU A 54 5.52 -20.81 -31.61
C GLU A 54 5.49 -19.31 -31.24
N GLN A 55 4.34 -18.66 -31.37
CA GLN A 55 4.15 -17.25 -30.97
C GLN A 55 4.35 -17.04 -29.46
N TRP A 56 3.79 -17.92 -28.63
CA TRP A 56 3.99 -17.85 -27.18
C TRP A 56 5.44 -18.02 -26.80
N MET A 57 6.13 -19.02 -27.36
CA MET A 57 7.55 -19.25 -27.08
C MET A 57 8.42 -18.06 -27.51
N GLU A 58 8.17 -17.49 -28.69
CA GLU A 58 8.89 -16.30 -29.16
C GLU A 58 8.68 -15.12 -28.19
N SER A 59 7.43 -14.86 -27.80
CA SER A 59 7.08 -13.77 -26.88
C SER A 59 7.70 -13.95 -25.49
N LEU A 60 7.68 -15.17 -24.96
CA LEU A 60 8.24 -15.49 -23.64
C LEU A 60 9.77 -15.44 -23.63
N ASN A 61 10.42 -15.88 -24.71
CA ASN A 61 11.87 -15.75 -24.86
C ASN A 61 12.29 -14.27 -24.96
N LEU A 62 11.56 -13.46 -25.75
CA LEU A 62 11.81 -12.02 -25.85
C LEU A 62 11.59 -11.30 -24.51
N LEU A 63 10.56 -11.70 -23.75
CA LEU A 63 10.33 -11.18 -22.41
C LEU A 63 11.51 -11.49 -21.48
N GLN A 64 12.00 -12.72 -21.50
CA GLN A 64 13.13 -13.14 -20.68
C GLN A 64 14.41 -12.37 -21.03
N GLU A 65 14.72 -12.21 -22.32
CA GLU A 65 15.86 -11.43 -22.81
C GLU A 65 15.77 -9.95 -22.37
N LYS A 66 14.59 -9.34 -22.49
CA LYS A 66 14.39 -7.93 -22.09
C LYS A 66 14.32 -7.75 -20.57
N ALA A 67 14.03 -8.81 -19.83
CA ALA A 67 14.01 -8.82 -18.37
C ALA A 67 15.42 -8.99 -17.75
N PHE A 68 16.49 -8.71 -18.51
CA PHE A 68 17.90 -8.84 -18.11
C PHE A 68 18.25 -8.30 -16.71
N CYS A 69 17.53 -7.28 -16.22
CA CYS A 69 17.68 -6.79 -14.83
C CYS A 69 17.29 -7.82 -13.73
N PHE A 70 16.91 -9.04 -14.10
CA PHE A 70 16.58 -10.14 -13.18
C PHE A 70 17.34 -11.44 -13.45
N GLU A 71 18.12 -11.51 -14.53
CA GLU A 71 18.87 -12.72 -14.92
C GLU A 71 20.16 -12.93 -14.12
N ASN A 72 20.78 -11.85 -13.63
CA ASN A 72 22.02 -11.95 -12.84
C ASN A 72 21.73 -12.27 -11.36
N LYS A 73 21.44 -13.56 -11.12
CA LYS A 73 21.02 -14.16 -9.84
C LYS A 73 21.99 -13.96 -8.67
N ASN A 74 23.25 -13.59 -8.94
CA ASN A 74 24.33 -13.60 -7.95
C ASN A 74 24.99 -12.21 -7.72
N ASP A 75 24.51 -11.14 -8.36
CA ASP A 75 25.25 -9.87 -8.41
C ASP A 75 24.44 -8.63 -7.99
N THR A 76 23.39 -8.82 -7.19
CA THR A 76 22.71 -7.69 -6.55
C THR A 76 23.48 -7.29 -5.29
N ARG A 77 23.78 -5.99 -5.17
CA ARG A 77 24.43 -5.44 -3.98
C ARG A 77 23.60 -5.75 -2.73
N PHE A 78 24.26 -6.21 -1.67
CA PHE A 78 23.65 -6.59 -0.39
C PHE A 78 22.62 -7.74 -0.47
N HIS A 79 22.65 -8.57 -1.52
CA HIS A 79 21.67 -9.63 -1.75
C HIS A 79 20.22 -9.12 -1.83
N SER A 80 20.04 -7.86 -2.27
CA SER A 80 18.72 -7.29 -2.51
C SER A 80 18.01 -8.01 -3.66
N PHE A 81 16.66 -8.05 -3.64
CA PHE A 81 15.88 -8.53 -4.79
C PHE A 81 15.90 -7.54 -5.99
N ALA A 82 16.30 -6.29 -5.74
CA ALA A 82 16.33 -5.22 -6.72
C ALA A 82 17.78 -4.85 -7.08
N GLN A 83 18.03 -4.56 -8.36
CA GLN A 83 19.32 -4.07 -8.85
C GLN A 83 19.54 -2.59 -8.50
N ILE A 84 20.80 -2.13 -8.61
CA ILE A 84 21.11 -0.71 -8.48
C ILE A 84 20.52 0.04 -9.68
N ARG A 85 19.69 1.05 -9.39
CA ARG A 85 19.13 1.96 -10.39
C ARG A 85 19.89 3.28 -10.36
N TYR A 86 20.60 3.61 -11.44
CA TYR A 86 21.36 4.86 -11.55
C TYR A 86 20.49 6.00 -12.08
N ASN A 87 20.85 7.25 -11.76
CA ASN A 87 20.22 8.47 -12.26
C ASN A 87 18.70 8.55 -12.01
N GLN A 88 18.26 8.08 -10.84
CA GLN A 88 16.86 8.09 -10.44
C GLN A 88 16.52 9.36 -9.66
N LEU A 89 15.32 9.89 -9.90
CA LEU A 89 14.80 11.01 -9.13
C LEU A 89 14.25 10.52 -7.79
N GLY A 90 14.52 11.26 -6.72
CA GLY A 90 13.90 11.06 -5.43
C GLY A 90 13.99 12.30 -4.56
N TYR A 91 13.05 12.43 -3.63
CA TYR A 91 13.03 13.50 -2.63
C TYR A 91 12.82 12.88 -1.25
N TRP A 92 13.31 13.55 -0.22
CA TRP A 92 13.09 13.17 1.18
C TRP A 92 12.12 14.15 1.84
N PHE A 93 11.46 13.67 2.88
CA PHE A 93 10.56 14.42 3.74
C PHE A 93 11.05 14.31 5.17
N ILE A 94 11.03 15.44 5.87
CA ILE A 94 11.17 15.50 7.32
C ILE A 94 9.79 15.83 7.87
N ASN A 95 9.32 15.03 8.82
CA ASN A 95 7.99 15.05 9.43
C ASN A 95 6.84 14.72 8.45
N GLY A 96 5.62 14.60 9.00
CA GLY A 96 4.44 14.13 8.29
C GLY A 96 3.77 15.14 7.35
N LYS A 97 3.93 16.45 7.56
CA LYS A 97 3.17 17.49 6.82
C LYS A 97 3.38 17.39 5.31
N SER A 98 4.60 17.63 4.84
CA SER A 98 4.90 17.66 3.40
C SER A 98 4.75 16.27 2.75
N TYR A 99 4.98 15.20 3.53
CA TYR A 99 4.79 13.82 3.09
C TYR A 99 3.31 13.53 2.80
N MET A 100 2.41 13.79 3.75
CA MET A 100 0.98 13.54 3.59
C MET A 100 0.34 14.47 2.54
N GLU A 101 0.76 15.74 2.46
CA GLU A 101 0.32 16.66 1.40
C GLU A 101 0.75 16.17 0.01
N SER A 102 1.95 15.61 -0.12
CA SER A 102 2.43 15.04 -1.39
C SER A 102 1.69 13.77 -1.76
N ILE A 103 1.35 12.92 -0.78
CA ILE A 103 0.50 11.74 -0.97
C ILE A 103 -0.89 12.15 -1.46
N ALA A 104 -1.53 13.15 -0.85
CA ALA A 104 -2.85 13.62 -1.27
C ALA A 104 -2.85 14.04 -2.75
N LYS A 105 -1.85 14.82 -3.17
CA LYS A 105 -1.67 15.24 -4.58
C LYS A 105 -1.43 14.04 -5.50
N ALA A 106 -0.62 13.07 -5.08
CA ALA A 106 -0.33 11.88 -5.88
C ALA A 106 -1.57 10.98 -6.06
N ILE A 107 -2.37 10.78 -5.01
CA ILE A 107 -3.64 10.04 -5.08
C ILE A 107 -4.59 10.70 -6.09
N LEU A 108 -4.73 12.03 -6.06
CA LEU A 108 -5.59 12.76 -6.99
C LEU A 108 -5.19 12.56 -8.46
N LEU A 109 -3.89 12.38 -8.72
CA LEU A 109 -3.34 12.17 -10.06
C LEU A 109 -3.42 10.72 -10.54
N ALA A 110 -3.63 9.74 -9.65
CA ALA A 110 -3.65 8.32 -9.96
C ALA A 110 -4.66 7.97 -11.08
N LYS A 111 -4.27 7.08 -11.98
CA LYS A 111 -5.06 6.68 -13.15
C LYS A 111 -5.41 5.20 -13.21
N GLU A 112 -4.57 4.33 -12.66
CA GLU A 112 -4.71 2.89 -12.85
C GLU A 112 -4.76 2.17 -11.51
N GLU A 113 -3.74 2.36 -10.67
CA GLU A 113 -3.53 1.53 -9.48
C GLU A 113 -2.94 2.31 -8.31
N ILE A 114 -3.40 1.99 -7.10
CA ILE A 114 -2.81 2.46 -5.84
C ILE A 114 -2.53 1.26 -4.96
N PHE A 115 -1.29 1.09 -4.52
CA PHE A 115 -0.88 0.06 -3.57
C PHE A 115 -0.50 0.70 -2.24
N ILE A 116 -1.00 0.17 -1.13
CA ILE A 116 -0.74 0.72 0.21
C ILE A 116 -0.31 -0.41 1.15
N THR A 117 0.81 -0.22 1.84
CA THR A 117 1.22 -1.04 2.98
C THR A 117 1.36 -0.17 4.21
N ASP A 118 0.80 -0.61 5.33
CA ASP A 118 0.96 0.08 6.61
C ASP A 118 0.99 -0.91 7.78
N TRP A 119 1.76 -0.57 8.81
CA TRP A 119 1.67 -1.26 10.10
C TRP A 119 0.39 -0.86 10.82
N TRP A 120 -0.02 0.39 10.68
CA TRP A 120 -1.32 0.90 11.11
C TRP A 120 -1.83 1.94 10.14
N LEU A 121 -3.07 1.80 9.67
CA LEU A 121 -3.71 2.77 8.78
C LEU A 121 -5.01 3.23 9.41
N SER A 122 -5.17 4.54 9.58
CA SER A 122 -6.39 5.18 10.07
C SER A 122 -7.07 5.89 8.89
N PRO A 123 -8.14 5.32 8.31
CA PRO A 123 -8.74 5.83 7.08
C PRO A 123 -9.20 7.29 7.18
N GLU A 124 -9.56 7.74 8.38
CA GLU A 124 -10.23 9.01 8.62
C GLU A 124 -9.27 10.19 8.87
N ILE A 125 -7.95 10.00 8.71
CA ILE A 125 -6.99 11.10 8.87
C ILE A 125 -7.13 12.14 7.76
N MET A 126 -6.95 13.40 8.13
CA MET A 126 -6.82 14.51 7.18
C MET A 126 -5.37 14.57 6.68
N LEU A 127 -5.16 14.53 5.36
CA LEU A 127 -3.81 14.56 4.78
C LEU A 127 -3.24 16.00 4.64
N ILE A 128 -4.11 17.00 4.48
CA ILE A 128 -3.75 18.41 4.32
C ILE A 128 -4.32 19.21 5.48
N ARG A 129 -3.50 19.99 6.20
CA ARG A 129 -3.91 20.65 7.45
C ARG A 129 -3.34 22.06 7.62
N PRO A 130 -4.05 22.96 8.35
CA PRO A 130 -5.39 22.75 8.89
C PRO A 130 -6.42 22.84 7.74
N ASN A 131 -7.43 21.98 7.78
CA ASN A 131 -8.43 21.91 6.71
C ASN A 131 -9.73 21.32 7.27
N ASP A 132 -10.85 21.82 6.79
CA ASP A 132 -12.22 21.38 7.06
C ASP A 132 -12.86 20.67 5.85
N ASP A 133 -12.20 20.72 4.68
CA ASP A 133 -12.61 19.97 3.51
C ASP A 133 -12.39 18.47 3.73
N GLU A 134 -13.46 17.78 4.13
CA GLU A 134 -13.47 16.33 4.32
C GLU A 134 -13.05 15.56 3.07
N THR A 135 -13.13 16.16 1.86
CA THR A 135 -12.67 15.48 0.65
C THR A 135 -11.16 15.22 0.65
N MET A 136 -10.40 15.92 1.50
CA MET A 136 -8.96 15.71 1.70
C MET A 136 -8.62 14.64 2.76
N ARG A 137 -9.62 13.98 3.35
CA ARG A 137 -9.40 12.76 4.15
C ARG A 137 -8.94 11.60 3.28
N LEU A 138 -8.08 10.74 3.83
CA LEU A 138 -7.53 9.60 3.11
C LEU A 138 -8.63 8.69 2.53
N ASP A 139 -9.60 8.29 3.35
CA ASP A 139 -10.72 7.43 2.95
C ASP A 139 -11.57 8.02 1.83
N ASN A 140 -11.84 9.33 1.86
CA ASN A 140 -12.61 10.03 0.84
C ASN A 140 -11.84 10.17 -0.48
N LEU A 141 -10.53 10.46 -0.43
CA LEU A 141 -9.68 10.49 -1.62
C LEU A 141 -9.62 9.12 -2.30
N LEU A 142 -9.36 8.07 -1.53
CA LEU A 142 -9.30 6.70 -2.06
C LEU A 142 -10.66 6.26 -2.61
N GLY A 143 -11.77 6.54 -1.89
CA GLY A 143 -13.12 6.26 -2.36
C GLY A 143 -13.42 6.94 -3.71
N LYS A 144 -13.11 8.23 -3.82
CA LYS A 144 -13.25 8.98 -5.08
C LYS A 144 -12.45 8.35 -6.20
N LYS A 145 -11.18 8.02 -5.98
CA LYS A 145 -10.33 7.41 -7.01
C LYS A 145 -10.81 6.02 -7.41
N ALA A 146 -11.31 5.23 -6.46
CA ALA A 146 -11.90 3.93 -6.73
C ALA A 146 -13.17 4.03 -7.60
N ASP A 147 -14.00 5.04 -7.34
CA ASP A 147 -15.18 5.35 -8.15
C ASP A 147 -14.81 5.90 -9.55
N ASP A 148 -13.67 6.59 -9.68
CA ASP A 148 -13.08 7.00 -10.97
C ASP A 148 -12.49 5.82 -11.78
N GLY A 149 -12.50 4.60 -11.23
CA GLY A 149 -12.00 3.38 -11.90
C GLY A 149 -10.58 2.94 -11.50
N VAL A 150 -9.93 3.64 -10.58
CA VAL A 150 -8.60 3.25 -10.07
C VAL A 150 -8.73 2.03 -9.16
N ARG A 151 -7.88 1.01 -9.35
CA ARG A 151 -7.86 -0.18 -8.47
C ARG A 151 -6.97 0.07 -7.28
N ILE A 152 -7.49 -0.15 -6.08
CA ILE A 152 -6.79 0.19 -4.84
C ILE A 152 -6.61 -1.08 -4.01
N TYR A 153 -5.37 -1.42 -3.71
CA TYR A 153 -4.99 -2.62 -2.99
C TYR A 153 -4.25 -2.24 -1.72
N VAL A 154 -4.77 -2.70 -0.58
CA VAL A 154 -4.24 -2.33 0.73
C VAL A 154 -3.85 -3.57 1.52
N MET A 155 -2.61 -3.64 1.97
CA MET A 155 -2.12 -4.64 2.92
C MET A 155 -1.85 -3.97 4.26
N ILE A 156 -2.51 -4.45 5.32
CA ILE A 156 -2.28 -3.94 6.67
C ILE A 156 -1.85 -5.07 7.61
N SER A 157 -0.98 -4.74 8.56
CA SER A 157 -0.62 -5.67 9.63
C SER A 157 -1.86 -6.01 10.45
N LYS A 158 -2.20 -7.30 10.52
CA LYS A 158 -3.22 -7.81 11.43
C LYS A 158 -2.59 -7.93 12.82
N GLU A 159 -3.23 -7.28 13.78
CA GLU A 159 -2.87 -7.27 15.18
C GLU A 159 -3.53 -8.39 15.96
N LEU A 160 -2.90 -8.77 17.08
CA LEU A 160 -3.54 -9.54 18.13
C LEU A 160 -4.51 -8.62 18.88
N SER A 161 -5.81 -8.78 18.62
CA SER A 161 -6.86 -7.85 19.07
C SER A 161 -6.97 -7.70 20.59
N PHE A 162 -6.43 -8.62 21.38
CA PHE A 162 -6.42 -8.55 22.84
C PHE A 162 -5.22 -7.77 23.43
N VAL A 163 -4.23 -7.37 22.61
CA VAL A 163 -3.06 -6.56 23.05
C VAL A 163 -2.92 -5.23 22.31
N SER A 164 -3.70 -5.02 21.25
CA SER A 164 -3.58 -3.82 20.41
C SER A 164 -4.95 -3.29 20.01
N SER A 165 -5.15 -1.99 20.19
CA SER A 165 -6.39 -1.26 19.88
C SER A 165 -6.44 -0.66 18.46
N ARG A 166 -5.45 -0.96 17.62
CA ARG A 166 -5.34 -0.42 16.24
C ARG A 166 -6.56 -0.73 15.37
N ASN A 167 -7.21 -1.86 15.63
CA ASN A 167 -8.43 -2.32 14.97
C ASN A 167 -8.31 -2.35 13.44
N SER A 168 -7.40 -3.17 12.90
CA SER A 168 -7.26 -3.33 11.44
C SER A 168 -8.55 -3.81 10.77
N SER A 169 -9.47 -4.42 11.54
CA SER A 169 -10.79 -4.82 11.05
C SER A 169 -11.65 -3.61 10.70
N HIS A 170 -11.67 -2.59 11.56
CA HIS A 170 -12.31 -1.30 11.27
C HIS A 170 -11.72 -0.68 10.00
N THR A 171 -10.39 -0.56 9.93
CA THR A 171 -9.68 -0.02 8.75
C THR A 171 -10.13 -0.70 7.46
N LYS A 172 -10.18 -2.04 7.44
CA LYS A 172 -10.64 -2.81 6.29
C LYS A 172 -12.08 -2.45 5.89
N GLN A 173 -13.00 -2.42 6.84
CA GLN A 173 -14.42 -2.15 6.55
C GLN A 173 -14.65 -0.70 6.13
N ALA A 174 -14.03 0.27 6.82
CA ALA A 174 -14.10 1.67 6.47
C ALA A 174 -13.62 1.94 5.03
N LEU A 175 -12.51 1.33 4.61
CA LEU A 175 -12.00 1.49 3.24
C LEU A 175 -12.87 0.78 2.19
N ILE A 176 -13.26 -0.48 2.41
CA ILE A 176 -14.10 -1.20 1.43
C ILE A 176 -15.44 -0.49 1.23
N ASN A 177 -16.05 0.01 2.32
CA ASN A 177 -17.33 0.70 2.27
C ASN A 177 -17.27 2.08 1.56
N LYS A 178 -16.07 2.63 1.29
CA LYS A 178 -15.90 3.88 0.55
C LYS A 178 -15.95 3.72 -0.96
N SER A 179 -15.77 2.50 -1.47
CA SER A 179 -15.82 2.22 -2.91
C SER A 179 -17.20 1.70 -3.30
N LYS A 180 -17.88 2.40 -4.21
CA LYS A 180 -19.16 1.93 -4.77
C LYS A 180 -18.95 0.86 -5.83
N THR A 181 -17.76 0.85 -6.45
CA THR A 181 -17.36 -0.06 -7.52
C THR A 181 -16.79 -1.38 -7.00
N GLY A 182 -16.41 -1.46 -5.72
CA GLY A 182 -15.67 -2.60 -5.17
C GLY A 182 -14.19 -2.63 -5.56
N ASN A 183 -13.66 -1.51 -6.10
CA ASN A 183 -12.26 -1.38 -6.53
C ASN A 183 -11.28 -1.21 -5.38
N ILE A 184 -11.73 -1.07 -4.13
CA ILE A 184 -10.88 -1.11 -2.94
C ILE A 184 -10.87 -2.54 -2.38
N LYS A 185 -9.69 -3.17 -2.36
CA LYS A 185 -9.47 -4.51 -1.79
C LYS A 185 -8.47 -4.42 -0.64
N VAL A 186 -8.79 -5.06 0.49
CA VAL A 186 -7.98 -4.99 1.71
C VAL A 186 -7.66 -6.37 2.27
N ILE A 187 -6.36 -6.66 2.40
CA ILE A 187 -5.84 -7.86 3.07
C ILE A 187 -5.23 -7.47 4.42
N ARG A 188 -5.61 -8.21 5.46
CA ARG A 188 -5.01 -8.12 6.80
C ARG A 188 -4.18 -9.36 7.04
N HIS A 189 -2.88 -9.26 7.33
CA HIS A 189 -1.98 -10.40 7.54
C HIS A 189 -1.01 -10.13 8.72
N PRO A 190 -0.60 -11.13 9.53
CA PRO A 190 -0.85 -12.58 9.43
C PRO A 190 -2.17 -13.05 10.02
N ASN A 191 -2.61 -14.26 9.64
CA ASN A 191 -3.52 -15.00 10.51
C ASN A 191 -2.69 -15.63 11.64
N HIS A 192 -2.89 -15.14 12.85
CA HIS A 192 -2.12 -15.60 14.00
C HIS A 192 -2.39 -17.07 14.31
N ASN A 193 -1.35 -17.87 14.29
CA ASN A 193 -1.33 -19.27 14.71
C ASN A 193 -0.04 -19.54 15.50
N ARG A 194 -0.12 -20.43 16.50
CA ARG A 194 1.04 -20.76 17.34
C ARG A 194 2.15 -21.51 16.58
N ILE A 195 1.81 -22.12 15.44
CA ILE A 195 2.69 -22.99 14.67
C ILE A 195 3.65 -22.18 13.78
N ASN A 196 3.22 -21.05 13.20
CA ASN A 196 4.06 -20.30 12.24
C ASN A 196 4.78 -19.10 12.87
N ASN A 197 4.91 -19.06 14.20
CA ASN A 197 5.56 -17.95 14.94
C ASN A 197 5.02 -16.54 14.59
N THR A 198 3.76 -16.45 14.19
CA THR A 198 3.10 -15.20 13.74
C THR A 198 2.64 -14.32 14.91
N LEU A 199 3.02 -14.65 16.14
CA LEU A 199 2.64 -13.91 17.35
C LEU A 199 3.58 -12.76 17.68
N LEU A 200 4.83 -12.81 17.21
CA LEU A 200 5.88 -11.87 17.61
C LEU A 200 6.25 -10.86 16.52
N TRP A 201 6.05 -11.23 15.26
CA TRP A 201 6.43 -10.41 14.11
C TRP A 201 5.24 -9.67 13.52
N SER A 202 5.52 -8.53 12.88
CA SER A 202 4.50 -7.73 12.20
C SER A 202 4.99 -7.27 10.84
N HIS A 203 4.06 -6.99 9.94
CA HIS A 203 4.34 -6.25 8.72
C HIS A 203 4.53 -4.79 9.10
N ASN A 204 5.76 -4.28 8.99
CA ASN A 204 6.11 -2.97 9.53
C ASN A 204 6.43 -1.93 8.44
N GLU A 205 6.50 -2.36 7.19
CA GLU A 205 6.75 -1.50 6.05
C GLU A 205 5.61 -0.50 5.83
N LYS A 206 5.97 0.75 5.55
CA LYS A 206 5.04 1.80 5.12
C LYS A 206 5.36 2.19 3.71
N SER A 207 4.37 2.07 2.83
CA SER A 207 4.52 2.50 1.45
C SER A 207 3.19 2.83 0.81
N LEU A 208 3.23 3.79 -0.11
CA LEU A 208 2.11 4.12 -0.99
C LEU A 208 2.64 4.29 -2.41
N ILE A 209 2.12 3.49 -3.33
CA ILE A 209 2.64 3.39 -4.70
C ILE A 209 1.52 3.73 -5.67
N ILE A 210 1.76 4.71 -6.54
CA ILE A 210 0.82 5.19 -7.56
C ILE A 210 1.28 4.72 -8.94
N ASP A 211 0.39 4.02 -9.64
CA ASP A 211 0.53 3.58 -11.04
C ASP A 211 1.88 2.89 -11.33
N GLN A 212 2.47 2.25 -10.31
CA GLN A 212 3.80 1.62 -10.33
C GLN A 212 4.93 2.56 -10.82
N LYS A 213 4.74 3.88 -10.68
CA LYS A 213 5.63 4.94 -11.21
C LYS A 213 6.10 5.91 -10.13
N ILE A 214 5.35 6.05 -9.04
CA ILE A 214 5.69 6.89 -7.88
C ILE A 214 5.55 6.01 -6.64
N ALA A 215 6.57 5.97 -5.78
CA ALA A 215 6.51 5.23 -4.53
C ALA A 215 6.96 6.10 -3.37
N PHE A 216 6.09 6.25 -2.38
CA PHE A 216 6.36 6.80 -1.07
C PHE A 216 6.77 5.66 -0.14
N ILE A 217 7.87 5.79 0.59
CA ILE A 217 8.43 4.75 1.49
C ILE A 217 9.05 5.45 2.70
N GLY A 218 8.90 4.94 3.91
CA GLY A 218 9.53 5.59 5.09
C GLY A 218 9.08 5.05 6.43
N GLY A 219 9.30 5.85 7.48
CA GLY A 219 8.86 5.57 8.86
C GLY A 219 7.43 6.02 9.16
N ILE A 220 6.82 6.81 8.28
CA ILE A 220 5.52 7.46 8.50
C ILE A 220 4.36 6.57 8.04
N ASP A 221 3.66 5.95 8.99
CA ASP A 221 2.35 5.32 8.74
C ASP A 221 1.27 6.37 8.43
N LEU A 222 0.30 6.00 7.59
CA LEU A 222 -0.91 6.81 7.36
C LEU A 222 -1.95 6.61 8.49
N CYS A 223 -1.59 7.00 9.71
CA CYS A 223 -2.46 6.89 10.89
C CYS A 223 -2.38 8.07 11.86
N PHE A 224 -3.21 8.03 12.91
CA PHE A 224 -3.28 9.06 13.93
C PHE A 224 -1.92 9.39 14.58
N GLY A 225 -1.68 10.66 14.85
CA GLY A 225 -0.52 11.20 15.56
C GLY A 225 0.73 11.39 14.70
N ARG A 226 0.74 10.96 13.43
CA ARG A 226 1.95 10.97 12.56
C ARG A 226 2.13 12.26 11.77
N TRP A 227 1.05 12.99 11.54
CA TRP A 227 1.17 14.31 10.93
C TRP A 227 1.87 15.24 11.92
N ASP A 228 2.93 15.91 11.47
CA ASP A 228 3.55 16.98 12.23
C ASP A 228 4.33 17.87 11.27
N ASN A 229 4.72 19.04 11.73
CA ASN A 229 5.61 19.95 11.02
C ASN A 229 6.78 20.35 11.90
N GLU A 230 7.68 21.16 11.35
CA GLU A 230 8.90 21.63 12.01
C GLU A 230 8.65 22.36 13.33
N PHE A 231 7.44 22.86 13.58
CA PHE A 231 7.09 23.55 14.81
C PHE A 231 6.81 22.61 15.98
N HIS A 232 6.56 21.32 15.73
CA HIS A 232 6.35 20.31 16.77
C HIS A 232 5.40 20.77 17.89
N ARG A 233 4.23 21.29 17.48
CA ARG A 233 3.26 21.91 18.41
C ARG A 233 2.84 20.92 19.49
N LEU A 234 2.93 21.38 20.75
CA LEU A 234 2.49 20.64 21.93
C LEU A 234 0.99 20.78 22.19
N VAL A 235 0.39 21.88 21.76
CA VAL A 235 -1.00 22.26 22.08
C VAL A 235 -1.73 22.67 20.79
N ASP A 236 -3.00 22.26 20.68
CA ASP A 236 -3.90 22.54 19.57
C ASP A 236 -5.31 22.75 20.13
N LEU A 237 -5.52 23.96 20.67
CA LEU A 237 -6.77 24.41 21.28
C LEU A 237 -7.48 25.35 20.31
N ASP A 238 -8.82 25.38 20.37
CA ASP A 238 -9.61 26.39 19.67
C ASP A 238 -9.37 27.75 20.34
N GLU A 239 -8.46 28.54 19.77
CA GLU A 239 -8.31 29.93 20.17
C GLU A 239 -9.35 30.77 19.43
N THR A 240 -10.45 31.09 20.11
CA THR A 240 -11.25 32.28 19.76
C THR A 240 -10.49 33.53 20.15
N THR A 241 -9.32 33.77 19.53
CA THR A 241 -8.68 35.08 19.58
C THR A 241 -9.47 36.01 18.65
N LYS A 242 -10.55 36.60 19.18
CA LYS A 242 -11.06 37.88 18.68
C LYS A 242 -9.97 38.93 18.95
N GLN A 243 -8.96 38.99 18.09
CA GLN A 243 -8.15 40.20 18.01
C GLN A 243 -9.04 41.29 17.41
N VAL A 244 -9.38 42.28 18.22
CA VAL A 244 -10.11 43.46 17.78
C VAL A 244 -9.17 44.26 16.87
N GLY A 245 -9.37 44.19 15.56
CA GLY A 245 -8.81 45.18 14.62
C GLY A 245 -8.05 44.67 13.38
N GLU A 246 -7.85 43.36 13.19
CA GLU A 246 -7.22 42.83 11.97
C GLU A 246 -8.17 41.86 11.26
N GLU A 247 -8.16 41.90 9.91
CA GLU A 247 -9.03 41.07 9.06
C GLU A 247 -9.01 39.62 9.51
N SER A 248 -10.20 39.08 9.77
CA SER A 248 -10.42 37.74 10.31
C SER A 248 -9.94 36.68 9.33
N MET A 249 -8.67 36.29 9.44
CA MET A 249 -8.24 34.97 8.97
C MET A 249 -8.96 33.95 9.86
N ASP A 250 -9.60 32.96 9.27
CA ASP A 250 -10.38 31.95 9.99
C ASP A 250 -9.45 31.07 10.85
N THR A 251 -9.06 31.56 12.02
CA THR A 251 -8.07 30.97 12.95
C THR A 251 -8.61 29.78 13.74
N ASN A 252 -9.86 29.37 13.49
CA ASN A 252 -10.56 28.35 14.27
C ASN A 252 -10.31 26.91 13.80
N LYS A 253 -9.30 26.67 12.95
CA LYS A 253 -9.08 25.35 12.33
C LYS A 253 -7.99 24.56 13.06
N ARG A 254 -8.41 23.47 13.72
CA ARG A 254 -7.53 22.52 14.41
C ARG A 254 -6.60 21.78 13.45
N TYR A 255 -5.38 21.51 13.90
CA TYR A 255 -4.42 20.66 13.18
C TYR A 255 -4.61 19.18 13.46
N PHE A 256 -5.08 18.82 14.66
CA PHE A 256 -5.20 17.44 15.11
C PHE A 256 -6.65 17.20 15.50
N ILE A 257 -7.42 16.49 14.67
CA ILE A 257 -8.87 16.29 14.90
C ILE A 257 -9.08 15.00 15.70
N GLY A 258 -9.83 15.08 16.81
CA GLY A 258 -10.22 13.91 17.61
C GLY A 258 -9.04 13.04 18.04
N LYS A 259 -9.09 11.75 17.66
CA LYS A 259 -8.09 10.72 17.96
C LYS A 259 -6.69 11.03 17.41
N ASP A 260 -6.55 12.05 16.57
CA ASP A 260 -5.28 12.50 16.02
C ASP A 260 -4.49 13.42 16.97
N TYR A 261 -5.12 13.95 18.03
CA TYR A 261 -4.42 14.60 19.14
C TYR A 261 -3.99 13.54 20.16
N VAL A 262 -2.74 13.12 20.04
CA VAL A 262 -2.21 11.93 20.71
C VAL A 262 -1.10 12.30 21.66
N ASN A 263 -1.13 11.76 22.88
CA ASN A 263 0.04 11.63 23.73
C ASN A 263 0.33 10.14 23.94
N ILE A 264 1.47 9.67 23.43
CA ILE A 264 1.80 8.24 23.43
C ILE A 264 2.10 7.68 24.83
N TYR A 265 2.33 8.55 25.81
CA TYR A 265 2.58 8.16 27.20
C TYR A 265 1.28 7.94 27.99
N GLU A 266 0.14 8.41 27.47
CA GLU A 266 -1.18 8.27 28.10
C GLU A 266 -1.88 6.94 27.73
N GLY A 267 -1.26 6.13 26.88
CA GLY A 267 -1.73 4.79 26.54
C GLY A 267 -1.99 4.60 25.05
N GLN A 268 -2.71 3.52 24.72
CA GLN A 268 -3.07 3.22 23.34
C GLN A 268 -4.38 3.90 22.97
N ILE A 269 -4.42 4.50 21.78
CA ILE A 269 -5.64 5.06 21.19
C ILE A 269 -6.67 3.94 21.04
N ASP A 270 -7.82 4.09 21.68
CA ASP A 270 -8.92 3.12 21.63
C ASP A 270 -10.10 3.65 20.81
N ASN A 271 -11.11 2.79 20.59
CA ASN A 271 -12.38 3.11 19.93
C ASN A 271 -12.15 3.94 18.65
N VAL A 272 -11.24 3.48 17.80
CA VAL A 272 -10.73 4.22 16.63
C VAL A 272 -11.84 4.55 15.61
N GLU A 273 -12.96 3.82 15.65
CA GLU A 273 -14.16 4.12 14.88
C GLU A 273 -14.82 5.45 15.29
N ARG A 274 -14.58 5.93 16.51
CA ARG A 274 -14.96 7.26 17.00
C ARG A 274 -13.84 8.27 16.78
N PHE A 275 -13.32 8.32 15.56
CA PHE A 275 -12.13 9.10 15.18
C PHE A 275 -12.23 10.60 15.52
N GLY A 276 -13.44 11.17 15.52
CA GLY A 276 -13.68 12.58 15.83
C GLY A 276 -13.65 12.93 17.32
N GLU A 277 -13.68 11.92 18.21
CA GLU A 277 -13.59 12.11 19.66
C GLU A 277 -12.14 12.17 20.12
N ASP A 278 -11.81 13.11 21.00
CA ASP A 278 -10.47 13.22 21.56
C ASP A 278 -10.10 11.99 22.41
N PHE A 279 -8.85 11.56 22.32
CA PHE A 279 -8.30 10.47 23.14
C PHE A 279 -7.90 10.96 24.55
N ILE A 280 -7.49 12.23 24.66
CA ILE A 280 -7.04 12.88 25.90
C ILE A 280 -7.65 14.28 26.01
N ASP A 281 -7.73 14.81 27.23
CA ASP A 281 -8.16 16.20 27.45
C ASP A 281 -7.06 17.18 27.02
N ARG A 282 -7.28 17.86 25.90
CA ARG A 282 -6.36 18.85 25.31
C ARG A 282 -6.01 20.01 26.23
N LYS A 283 -6.89 20.35 27.18
CA LYS A 283 -6.67 21.46 28.13
C LYS A 283 -5.72 21.06 29.25
N MET A 284 -5.58 19.76 29.48
CA MET A 284 -4.80 19.21 30.59
C MET A 284 -3.49 18.60 30.11
N LEU A 285 -3.49 18.00 28.92
CA LEU A 285 -2.37 17.21 28.42
C LEU A 285 -1.91 17.72 27.04
N PRO A 286 -0.60 17.98 26.85
CA PRO A 286 -0.05 18.25 25.53
C PRO A 286 -0.05 16.97 24.70
N ARG A 287 -0.13 17.10 23.38
CA ARG A 287 0.18 16.00 22.47
C ARG A 287 1.68 15.72 22.47
N THR A 288 2.07 14.51 22.08
CA THR A 288 3.48 14.17 21.79
C THR A 288 3.79 14.55 20.34
N PRO A 289 4.78 15.43 20.08
CA PRO A 289 5.26 15.65 18.73
C PRO A 289 5.80 14.40 18.07
N TRP A 290 5.65 14.32 16.75
CA TRP A 290 6.13 13.19 15.95
C TRP A 290 7.19 13.70 14.98
N HIS A 291 8.41 13.19 15.14
CA HIS A 291 9.52 13.46 14.24
C HIS A 291 9.87 12.17 13.50
N ASP A 292 9.95 12.24 12.18
CA ASP A 292 10.11 11.06 11.33
C ASP A 292 10.59 11.45 9.93
N GLU A 293 11.01 10.46 9.15
CA GLU A 293 11.55 10.64 7.81
C GLU A 293 10.90 9.68 6.80
N ALA A 294 10.73 10.17 5.59
CA ALA A 294 10.25 9.37 4.47
C ALA A 294 10.86 9.86 3.15
N LEU A 295 10.67 9.08 2.09
CA LEU A 295 11.13 9.40 0.74
C LEU A 295 10.04 9.15 -0.28
N VAL A 296 10.11 9.87 -1.40
CA VAL A 296 9.41 9.55 -2.63
C VAL A 296 10.44 9.28 -3.72
N VAL A 297 10.22 8.20 -4.47
CA VAL A 297 11.05 7.80 -5.61
C VAL A 297 10.18 7.56 -6.83
N PHE A 298 10.79 7.68 -8.01
CA PHE A 298 10.10 7.64 -9.29
C PHE A 298 10.69 6.57 -10.21
N GLY A 299 9.92 6.20 -11.24
CA GLY A 299 10.41 5.38 -12.35
C GLY A 299 10.73 3.95 -11.93
N GLU A 300 11.95 3.49 -12.22
CA GLU A 300 12.32 2.09 -12.04
C GLU A 300 12.35 1.68 -10.56
N VAL A 301 12.77 2.58 -9.67
CA VAL A 301 12.79 2.31 -8.21
C VAL A 301 11.36 2.14 -7.68
N ALA A 302 10.42 2.97 -8.14
CA ALA A 302 9.02 2.83 -7.77
C ALA A 302 8.42 1.50 -8.27
N ARG A 303 8.86 1.03 -9.44
CA ARG A 303 8.48 -0.29 -9.96
C ARG A 303 9.05 -1.42 -9.13
N ASP A 304 10.30 -1.30 -8.64
CA ASP A 304 10.88 -2.29 -7.72
C ASP A 304 10.08 -2.37 -6.40
N ALA A 305 9.65 -1.23 -5.85
CA ALA A 305 8.73 -1.19 -4.71
C ALA A 305 7.36 -1.84 -5.03
N ALA A 306 6.81 -1.58 -6.23
CA ALA A 306 5.57 -2.19 -6.69
C ALA A 306 5.68 -3.72 -6.78
N ARG A 307 6.82 -4.24 -7.25
CA ARG A 307 7.10 -5.69 -7.30
C ARG A 307 7.09 -6.31 -5.90
N HIS A 308 7.69 -5.65 -4.91
CA HIS A 308 7.62 -6.10 -3.52
C HIS A 308 6.16 -6.22 -3.04
N PHE A 309 5.35 -5.19 -3.31
CA PHE A 309 3.93 -5.20 -2.98
C PHE A 309 3.20 -6.36 -3.66
N ILE A 310 3.33 -6.49 -4.99
CA ILE A 310 2.63 -7.50 -5.80
C ILE A 310 3.00 -8.91 -5.34
N GLN A 311 4.30 -9.16 -5.08
CA GLN A 311 4.77 -10.46 -4.62
C GLN A 311 4.08 -10.87 -3.32
N ARG A 312 4.07 -9.95 -2.34
CA ARG A 312 3.42 -10.18 -1.05
C ARG A 312 1.91 -10.28 -1.15
N TRP A 313 1.28 -9.46 -1.98
CA TRP A 313 -0.15 -9.52 -2.26
C TRP A 313 -0.55 -10.90 -2.77
N ASN A 314 0.16 -11.42 -3.77
CA ASN A 314 -0.11 -12.72 -4.37
C ASN A 314 0.03 -13.85 -3.34
N ILE A 315 1.08 -13.83 -2.51
CA ILE A 315 1.29 -14.82 -1.43
C ILE A 315 0.12 -14.79 -0.43
N HIS A 316 -0.20 -13.60 0.09
CA HIS A 316 -1.24 -13.45 1.11
C HIS A 316 -2.63 -13.77 0.57
N LYS A 317 -2.86 -13.48 -0.72
CA LYS A 317 -4.10 -13.85 -1.42
C LYS A 317 -4.25 -15.37 -1.48
N VAL A 318 -3.22 -16.09 -1.94
CA VAL A 318 -3.26 -17.56 -1.99
C VAL A 318 -3.46 -18.13 -0.59
N GLU A 319 -2.74 -17.64 0.42
CA GLU A 319 -2.88 -18.15 1.79
C GLU A 319 -4.29 -17.97 2.36
N LYS A 320 -4.94 -16.83 2.10
CA LYS A 320 -6.22 -16.45 2.75
C LYS A 320 -7.45 -16.72 1.92
N PHE A 321 -7.32 -16.71 0.61
CA PHE A 321 -8.41 -16.60 -0.35
C PHE A 321 -8.25 -17.59 -1.52
N ALA A 322 -7.49 -18.69 -1.35
CA ALA A 322 -7.30 -19.71 -2.39
C ALA A 322 -8.60 -20.16 -3.09
N ASN A 323 -9.72 -20.14 -2.38
CA ASN A 323 -11.03 -20.57 -2.88
C ASN A 323 -12.05 -19.43 -3.08
N ASP A 324 -11.64 -18.16 -2.90
CA ASP A 324 -12.54 -17.01 -3.00
C ASP A 324 -12.28 -16.25 -4.31
N SER A 325 -13.20 -16.39 -5.27
CA SER A 325 -13.12 -15.75 -6.59
C SER A 325 -13.45 -14.26 -6.59
N SER A 326 -13.87 -13.69 -5.45
CA SER A 326 -14.18 -12.25 -5.32
C SER A 326 -12.94 -11.38 -5.08
N TYR A 327 -11.78 -12.01 -4.86
CA TYR A 327 -10.48 -11.39 -4.59
C TYR A 327 -9.46 -11.64 -5.69
#